data_AF-A0A4Q6BMF2-F1
#
_entry.id   AF-A0A4Q6BMF2-F1
#
_cell.length_a   1.000
_cell.length_b   1.000
_cell.length_c   1.000
_cell.angle_alpha   90.00
_cell.angle_beta   90.00
_cell.angle_gamma   90.00
#
_symmetry.space_group_name_H-M   'P 1'
#
loop_
_entity.id
_entity.type
_entity.pdbx_description
1 polymer ?
#
loop_
_entity_poly.entity_id
_entity_poly.type
_entity_poly.pdbx_seq_one_letter_code
_entity_poly.pdbx_strand_id
1 'polypeptide(L)'
;MPDKNEASEFLVGFLSNFTLLIERELLSIRQSVVLTVESVMEGIETISKTVEKNHEDAEELLEFTYLHPDAETEILLEDMQMLADELIEGVYREVSSKSSDGANIISPESVTTSQPEVVVQNRFNRFHVKTDQSLGKLNRLDDSVSSSVLNIVGALSAEDLIAQRLEHTILSLKSLQTGLSFLLIDFSERCQEDEVKRVTKSILTYTFRQYTTEEEKVRFWTIFGKSAA
;
A
#
# COMPACT_ATOMS: atom_id res chain seq x y z
N MET A 1 -25.81 -48.93 32.53
CA MET A 1 -25.99 -47.50 32.89
C MET A 1 -24.69 -46.74 33.24
N PRO A 2 -23.48 -47.33 33.42
CA PRO A 2 -22.26 -46.54 33.61
C PRO A 2 -21.71 -45.89 32.31
N ASP A 3 -21.81 -46.55 31.16
CA ASP A 3 -21.18 -46.10 29.89
C ASP A 3 -21.71 -44.77 29.32
N LYS A 4 -22.93 -44.35 29.71
CA LYS A 4 -23.52 -43.08 29.23
C LYS A 4 -22.88 -41.85 29.88
N ASN A 5 -22.37 -41.97 31.10
CA ASN A 5 -21.66 -40.87 31.76
C ASN A 5 -20.28 -40.67 31.13
N GLU A 6 -19.58 -41.76 30.80
CA GLU A 6 -18.25 -41.69 30.17
C GLU A 6 -18.30 -41.08 28.76
N ALA A 7 -19.30 -41.44 27.94
CA ALA A 7 -19.48 -40.84 26.62
C ALA A 7 -19.80 -39.33 26.69
N SER A 8 -20.58 -38.91 27.69
CA SER A 8 -20.91 -37.50 27.93
C SER A 8 -19.69 -36.71 28.41
N GLU A 9 -18.94 -37.25 29.37
CA GLU A 9 -17.70 -36.64 29.86
C GLU A 9 -16.66 -36.50 28.75
N PHE A 10 -16.50 -37.53 27.90
CA PHE A 10 -15.63 -37.46 26.74
C PHE A 10 -16.06 -36.36 25.74
N LEU A 11 -17.36 -36.28 25.43
CA LEU A 11 -17.88 -35.26 24.52
C LEU A 11 -17.67 -33.84 25.08
N VAL A 12 -17.90 -33.64 26.37
CA VAL A 12 -17.65 -32.34 27.04
C VAL A 12 -16.17 -31.98 27.00
N GLY A 13 -15.28 -32.94 27.28
CA GLY A 13 -13.84 -32.74 27.18
C GLY A 13 -13.39 -32.39 25.75
N PHE A 14 -13.93 -33.09 24.75
CA PHE A 14 -13.69 -32.77 23.34
C PHE A 14 -14.17 -31.36 23.00
N LEU A 15 -15.40 -31.00 23.35
CA LEU A 15 -15.96 -29.68 23.06
C LEU A 15 -15.15 -28.56 23.72
N SER A 16 -14.72 -28.75 24.96
CA SER A 16 -13.86 -27.78 25.65
C SER A 16 -12.53 -27.57 24.92
N ASN A 17 -11.86 -28.66 24.52
CA ASN A 17 -10.62 -28.58 23.74
C ASN A 17 -10.83 -27.97 22.35
N PHE A 18 -11.96 -28.28 21.70
CA PHE A 18 -12.29 -27.73 20.38
C PHE A 18 -12.62 -26.23 20.47
N THR A 19 -13.33 -25.79 21.50
CA THR A 19 -13.54 -24.37 21.78
C THR A 19 -12.20 -23.65 21.98
N LEU A 20 -11.28 -24.23 22.74
CA LEU A 20 -9.95 -23.66 22.95
C LEU A 20 -9.12 -23.58 21.65
N LEU A 21 -9.28 -24.55 20.74
CA LEU A 21 -8.69 -24.49 19.40
C LEU A 21 -9.24 -23.31 18.61
N ILE A 22 -10.57 -23.18 18.53
CA ILE A 22 -11.23 -22.09 17.78
C ILE A 22 -10.87 -20.73 18.37
N GLU A 23 -10.84 -20.60 19.70
CA GLU A 23 -10.44 -19.36 20.37
C GLU A 23 -9.01 -18.95 20.00
N ARG A 24 -8.06 -19.89 20.01
CA ARG A 24 -6.67 -19.62 19.60
C ARG A 24 -6.56 -19.23 18.14
N GLU A 25 -7.30 -19.88 17.25
CA GLU A 25 -7.32 -19.50 15.83
C GLU A 25 -7.89 -18.09 15.64
N LEU A 26 -9.01 -17.76 16.28
CA LEU A 26 -9.62 -16.43 16.19
C LEU A 26 -8.72 -15.33 16.77
N LEU A 27 -8.02 -15.59 17.88
CA LEU A 27 -7.05 -14.66 18.45
C LEU A 27 -5.88 -14.42 17.50
N SER A 28 -5.37 -15.47 16.86
CA SER A 28 -4.28 -15.36 15.89
C SER A 28 -4.70 -14.63 14.61
N ILE A 29 -5.93 -14.87 14.12
CA ILE A 29 -6.52 -14.12 13.01
C ILE A 29 -6.65 -12.64 13.38
N ARG A 30 -7.19 -12.35 14.57
CA ARG A 30 -7.31 -10.97 15.08
C ARG A 30 -5.94 -10.26 15.11
N GLN A 31 -4.91 -10.93 15.62
CA GLN A 31 -3.56 -10.35 15.66
C GLN A 31 -3.04 -10.06 14.25
N SER A 32 -3.30 -10.96 13.30
CA SER A 32 -2.92 -10.77 11.89
C SER A 32 -3.61 -9.54 11.30
N VAL A 33 -4.92 -9.38 11.53
CA VAL A 33 -5.69 -8.19 11.09
C VAL A 33 -5.12 -6.91 11.68
N VAL A 34 -4.81 -6.89 12.98
CA VAL A 34 -4.23 -5.71 13.64
C VAL A 34 -2.91 -5.32 13.00
N LEU A 35 -2.00 -6.27 12.79
CA LEU A 35 -0.70 -6.03 12.16
C LEU A 35 -0.83 -5.52 10.72
N THR A 36 -1.78 -6.04 9.95
CA THR A 36 -2.07 -5.55 8.59
C THR A 36 -2.55 -4.10 8.63
N VAL A 37 -3.49 -3.77 9.51
CA VAL A 37 -4.00 -2.40 9.66
C VAL A 37 -2.89 -1.45 10.10
N GLU A 38 -2.06 -1.83 11.07
CA GLU A 38 -0.91 -1.05 11.52
C GLU A 38 0.07 -0.77 10.38
N SER A 39 0.40 -1.79 9.57
CA SER A 39 1.28 -1.65 8.41
C SER A 39 0.72 -0.70 7.35
N VAL A 40 -0.60 -0.77 7.11
CA VAL A 40 -1.29 0.15 6.19
C VAL A 40 -1.30 1.58 6.75
N MET A 41 -1.56 1.75 8.04
CA MET A 41 -1.54 3.05 8.70
C MET A 41 -0.15 3.69 8.67
N GLU A 42 0.92 2.92 8.90
CA GLU A 42 2.30 3.39 8.79
C GLU A 42 2.65 3.80 7.35
N GLY A 43 2.19 3.02 6.36
CA GLY A 43 2.33 3.37 4.95
C GLY A 43 1.63 4.68 4.59
N ILE A 44 0.39 4.87 5.06
CA ILE A 44 -0.38 6.10 4.84
C ILE A 44 0.26 7.29 5.56
N GLU A 45 0.70 7.12 6.80
CA GLU A 45 1.38 8.18 7.55
C GLU A 45 2.67 8.62 6.84
N THR A 46 3.43 7.67 6.30
CA THR A 46 4.64 7.95 5.51
C THR A 46 4.29 8.74 4.25
N ILE A 47 3.28 8.31 3.49
CA ILE A 47 2.82 9.05 2.30
C ILE A 47 2.40 10.46 2.68
N SER A 48 1.59 10.60 3.74
CA SER A 48 1.10 11.90 4.20
C SER A 48 2.26 12.83 4.57
N LYS A 49 3.26 12.35 5.33
CA LYS A 49 4.44 13.15 5.70
C LYS A 49 5.27 13.54 4.48
N THR A 50 5.46 12.64 3.53
CA THR A 50 6.24 12.91 2.32
C THR A 50 5.53 13.92 1.42
N VAL A 51 4.21 13.81 1.27
CA VAL A 51 3.40 14.77 0.50
C VAL A 51 3.39 16.15 1.17
N GLU A 52 3.18 16.23 2.47
CA GLU A 52 3.19 17.50 3.21
C GLU A 52 4.54 18.20 3.09
N LYS A 53 5.64 17.46 3.32
CA LYS A 53 6.99 18.00 3.13
C LYS A 53 7.23 18.49 1.71
N ASN A 54 6.72 17.78 0.70
CA ASN A 54 6.87 18.23 -0.67
C ASN A 54 5.99 19.45 -0.98
N HIS A 55 4.85 19.60 -0.29
CA HIS A 55 4.03 20.80 -0.37
C HIS A 55 4.75 22.00 0.24
N GLU A 56 5.32 21.87 1.44
CA GLU A 56 6.16 22.89 2.08
C GLU A 56 7.36 23.29 1.20
N ASP A 57 8.09 22.30 0.67
CA ASP A 57 9.22 22.53 -0.26
C ASP A 57 8.78 23.27 -1.54
N ALA A 58 7.55 23.00 -2.03
CA ALA A 58 7.00 23.65 -3.22
C ALA A 58 6.50 25.07 -2.91
N GLU A 59 5.90 25.29 -1.74
CA GLU A 59 5.54 26.63 -1.27
C GLU A 59 6.79 27.50 -1.05
N GLU A 60 7.85 26.96 -0.46
CA GLU A 60 9.13 27.68 -0.30
C GLU A 60 9.72 28.06 -1.68
N LEU A 61 9.65 27.16 -2.66
CA LEU A 61 10.07 27.46 -4.03
C LEU A 61 9.20 28.55 -4.69
N LEU A 62 7.88 28.50 -4.52
CA LEU A 62 6.95 29.49 -5.07
C LEU A 62 7.14 30.85 -4.38
N GLU A 63 7.31 30.88 -3.06
CA GLU A 63 7.56 32.09 -2.30
C GLU A 63 8.87 32.76 -2.72
N PHE A 64 9.94 31.98 -2.86
CA PHE A 64 11.22 32.45 -3.38
C PHE A 64 11.12 32.97 -4.82
N THR A 65 10.29 32.33 -5.67
CA THR A 65 10.23 32.66 -7.10
C THR A 65 9.31 33.85 -7.38
N TYR A 66 8.24 34.06 -6.60
CA TYR A 66 7.17 35.02 -6.91
C TYR A 66 6.88 36.07 -5.84
N LEU A 67 7.06 35.76 -4.54
CA LEU A 67 6.69 36.66 -3.44
C LEU A 67 7.88 37.46 -2.90
N HIS A 68 9.07 36.86 -2.88
CA HIS A 68 10.34 37.52 -2.60
C HIS A 68 11.37 37.20 -3.69
N PRO A 69 11.09 37.55 -4.97
CA PRO A 69 12.09 37.42 -6.00
C PRO A 69 13.31 38.23 -5.56
N ASP A 70 14.50 37.65 -5.59
CA ASP A 70 15.70 38.48 -5.49
C ASP A 70 15.72 39.45 -6.69
N ALA A 71 16.46 40.55 -6.58
CA ALA A 71 16.54 41.53 -7.66
C ALA A 71 17.03 40.92 -9.00
N GLU A 72 17.67 39.74 -9.01
CA GLU A 72 18.05 39.03 -10.24
C GLU A 72 16.89 38.21 -10.84
N THR A 73 15.93 37.77 -10.03
CA THR A 73 14.77 36.94 -10.43
C THR A 73 13.67 37.79 -11.05
N GLU A 74 13.49 39.01 -10.53
CA GLU A 74 12.57 40.01 -11.10
C GLU A 74 13.07 40.48 -12.49
N ILE A 75 14.37 40.75 -12.62
CA ILE A 75 15.02 41.09 -13.90
C ILE A 75 14.94 39.91 -14.90
N LEU A 76 15.03 38.66 -14.44
CA LEU A 76 14.90 37.49 -15.31
C LEU A 76 13.48 37.32 -15.86
N LEU A 77 12.45 37.60 -15.05
CA LEU A 77 11.05 37.59 -15.48
C LEU A 77 10.80 38.67 -16.54
N GLU A 78 11.33 39.86 -16.32
CA GLU A 78 11.23 41.01 -17.24
C GLU A 78 12.00 40.73 -18.56
N ASP A 79 13.23 40.17 -18.47
CA ASP A 79 14.05 39.79 -19.63
C ASP A 79 13.43 38.62 -20.42
N MET A 80 12.81 37.63 -19.77
CA MET A 80 12.10 36.55 -20.48
C MET A 80 10.83 37.05 -21.15
N GLN A 81 10.10 37.99 -20.54
CA GLN A 81 8.98 38.66 -21.20
C GLN A 81 9.44 39.47 -22.41
N MET A 82 10.52 40.23 -22.27
CA MET A 82 11.10 41.01 -23.37
C MET A 82 11.61 40.11 -24.50
N LEU A 83 12.26 38.98 -24.20
CA LEU A 83 12.71 38.01 -25.20
C LEU A 83 11.53 37.31 -25.89
N ALA A 84 10.47 36.98 -25.14
CA ALA A 84 9.25 36.43 -25.70
C ALA A 84 8.56 37.44 -26.63
N ASP A 85 8.49 38.70 -26.23
CA ASP A 85 7.95 39.79 -27.03
C ASP A 85 8.81 40.05 -28.28
N GLU A 86 10.13 39.99 -28.17
CA GLU A 86 11.06 40.19 -29.29
C GLU A 86 11.04 38.99 -30.27
N LEU A 87 10.82 37.77 -29.79
CA LEU A 87 10.57 36.59 -30.64
C LEU A 87 9.21 36.68 -31.34
N ILE A 88 8.17 37.08 -30.62
CA ILE A 88 6.82 37.27 -31.19
C ILE A 88 6.85 38.38 -32.24
N GLU A 89 7.51 39.50 -31.95
CA GLU A 89 7.66 40.64 -32.86
C GLU A 89 8.57 40.31 -34.04
N GLY A 90 9.65 39.55 -33.82
CA GLY A 90 10.53 39.02 -34.87
C GLY A 90 9.78 38.10 -35.85
N VAL A 91 8.96 37.18 -35.33
CA VAL A 91 8.10 36.33 -36.15
C VAL A 91 7.02 37.16 -36.86
N TYR A 92 6.42 38.16 -36.19
CA TYR A 92 5.46 39.07 -36.81
C TYR A 92 6.09 39.90 -37.94
N ARG A 93 7.32 40.37 -37.76
CA ARG A 93 8.12 41.07 -38.78
C ARG A 93 8.49 40.16 -39.94
N GLU A 94 8.83 38.90 -39.68
CA GLU A 94 9.19 37.93 -40.72
C GLU A 94 7.98 37.47 -41.54
N VAL A 95 6.80 37.41 -40.91
CA VAL A 95 5.51 37.18 -41.59
C VAL A 95 5.06 38.44 -42.36
N SER A 96 5.30 39.63 -41.80
CA SER A 96 4.96 40.90 -42.45
C SER A 96 5.93 41.29 -43.58
N SER A 97 7.20 40.87 -43.53
CA SER A 97 8.21 41.14 -44.56
C SER A 97 8.12 40.22 -45.78
N LYS A 98 7.52 39.03 -45.62
CA LYS A 98 7.08 38.20 -46.77
C LYS A 98 5.92 38.81 -47.57
N SER A 99 5.40 39.96 -47.15
CA SER A 99 4.30 40.67 -47.81
C SER A 99 4.75 41.95 -48.54
N SER A 100 6.04 42.30 -48.57
CA SER A 100 6.51 43.45 -49.36
C SER A 100 7.96 43.29 -49.82
N ASP A 101 8.14 42.90 -51.08
CA ASP A 101 9.39 43.05 -51.82
C ASP A 101 9.84 44.51 -51.88
N GLY A 102 11.13 44.77 -51.68
CA GLY A 102 11.79 45.96 -52.24
C GLY A 102 12.78 46.73 -51.36
N ALA A 103 14.05 46.33 -51.47
CA ALA A 103 15.26 47.16 -51.42
C ALA A 103 15.70 47.90 -50.12
N ASN A 104 16.99 47.69 -49.85
CA ASN A 104 18.03 48.65 -49.40
C ASN A 104 18.50 48.70 -47.93
N ILE A 105 19.82 48.46 -47.82
CA ILE A 105 20.82 48.89 -46.82
C ILE A 105 20.85 48.08 -45.52
N ILE A 106 21.71 47.06 -45.53
CA ILE A 106 22.28 46.41 -44.35
C ILE A 106 23.40 47.32 -43.83
N SER A 107 23.14 48.05 -42.75
CA SER A 107 24.19 48.53 -41.84
C SER A 107 24.32 47.50 -40.71
N PRO A 108 25.43 46.77 -40.58
CA PRO A 108 25.70 45.99 -39.40
C PRO A 108 26.33 46.93 -38.38
N GLU A 109 25.50 47.72 -37.68
CA GLU A 109 25.97 48.33 -36.44
C GLU A 109 26.02 47.20 -35.40
N SER A 110 27.23 46.70 -35.25
CA SER A 110 27.63 45.74 -34.22
C SER A 110 27.17 46.25 -32.85
N VAL A 111 26.08 45.68 -32.35
CA VAL A 111 25.74 45.68 -30.93
C VAL A 111 26.86 44.88 -30.24
N THR A 112 27.91 45.61 -29.87
CA THR A 112 29.03 45.12 -29.08
C THR A 112 28.58 45.12 -27.63
N THR A 113 27.84 44.10 -27.26
CA THR A 113 27.61 43.75 -25.87
C THR A 113 27.92 42.27 -25.71
N SER A 114 29.21 41.97 -25.55
CA SER A 114 29.72 40.62 -25.27
C SER A 114 29.67 40.27 -23.76
N GLN A 115 29.10 41.15 -22.92
CA GLN A 115 28.92 40.95 -21.48
C GLN A 115 27.51 40.49 -21.03
N PRO A 116 26.37 40.94 -21.60
CA PRO A 116 25.05 40.48 -21.18
C PRO A 116 24.80 39.02 -21.57
N GLU A 117 25.36 38.54 -22.68
CA GLU A 117 25.19 37.14 -23.12
C GLU A 117 25.75 36.15 -22.09
N VAL A 118 26.91 36.44 -21.49
CA VAL A 118 27.52 35.60 -20.45
C VAL A 118 26.73 35.64 -19.13
N VAL A 119 26.13 36.79 -18.82
CA VAL A 119 25.28 36.98 -17.62
C VAL A 119 23.94 36.27 -17.80
N VAL A 120 23.30 36.42 -18.96
CA VAL A 120 22.05 35.72 -19.33
C VAL A 120 22.29 34.21 -19.41
N GLN A 121 23.41 33.74 -19.98
CA GLN A 121 23.75 32.31 -20.03
C GLN A 121 23.98 31.73 -18.63
N ASN A 122 24.68 32.45 -17.74
CA ASN A 122 24.87 32.02 -16.35
C ASN A 122 23.55 31.99 -15.56
N ARG A 123 22.63 32.91 -15.86
CA ARG A 123 21.30 32.99 -15.24
C ARG A 123 20.36 31.91 -15.75
N PHE A 124 20.36 31.64 -17.05
CA PHE A 124 19.67 30.50 -17.66
C PHE A 124 20.18 29.17 -17.12
N ASN A 125 21.51 29.03 -16.96
CA ASN A 125 22.11 27.87 -16.33
C ASN A 125 21.67 27.71 -14.86
N ARG A 126 21.53 28.81 -14.09
CA ARG A 126 20.99 28.74 -12.71
C ARG A 126 19.53 28.33 -12.68
N PHE A 127 18.70 28.82 -13.60
CA PHE A 127 17.31 28.42 -13.73
C PHE A 127 17.22 26.93 -14.07
N HIS A 128 17.97 26.47 -15.08
CA HIS A 128 18.07 25.06 -15.45
C HIS A 128 18.51 24.18 -14.27
N VAL A 129 19.51 24.62 -13.49
CA VAL A 129 19.96 23.90 -12.29
C VAL A 129 18.86 23.81 -11.23
N LYS A 130 18.04 24.85 -11.04
CA LYS A 130 16.90 24.81 -10.12
C LYS A 130 15.76 23.94 -10.63
N THR A 131 15.46 23.98 -11.93
CA THR A 131 14.46 23.09 -12.55
C THR A 131 14.89 21.63 -12.46
N ASP A 132 16.16 21.33 -12.71
CA ASP A 132 16.74 19.98 -12.54
C ASP A 132 16.69 19.52 -11.07
N GLN A 133 16.92 20.43 -10.12
CA GLN A 133 16.77 20.14 -8.70
C GLN A 133 15.30 19.81 -8.34
N SER A 134 14.34 20.59 -8.84
CA SER A 134 12.91 20.31 -8.65
C SER A 134 12.47 19.00 -9.31
N LEU A 135 12.96 18.70 -10.51
CA LEU A 135 12.72 17.41 -11.18
C LEU A 135 13.32 16.25 -10.38
N GLY A 136 14.51 16.43 -9.81
CA GLY A 136 15.14 15.47 -8.92
C GLY A 136 14.37 15.25 -7.61
N LYS A 137 13.76 16.30 -7.05
CA LYS A 137 12.86 16.19 -5.88
C LYS A 137 11.57 15.44 -6.23
N LEU A 138 10.98 15.71 -7.40
CA LEU A 138 9.78 15.02 -7.89
C LEU A 138 10.04 13.52 -8.08
N ASN A 139 11.16 13.14 -8.68
CA ASN A 139 11.53 11.72 -8.84
C ASN A 139 11.69 11.01 -7.49
N ARG A 140 12.26 11.69 -6.48
CA ARG A 140 12.38 11.13 -5.12
C ARG A 140 11.03 10.98 -4.42
N LEU A 141 10.09 11.90 -4.67
CA LEU A 141 8.71 11.76 -4.19
C LEU A 141 8.05 10.54 -4.83
N ASP A 142 8.18 10.39 -6.15
CA ASP A 142 7.62 9.26 -6.90
C ASP A 142 8.19 7.93 -6.40
N ASP A 143 9.50 7.84 -6.18
CA ASP A 143 10.16 6.67 -5.59
C ASP A 143 9.64 6.37 -4.17
N SER A 144 9.49 7.40 -3.32
CA SER A 144 9.02 7.24 -1.94
C SER A 144 7.56 6.82 -1.89
N VAL A 145 6.70 7.43 -2.69
CA VAL A 145 5.27 7.08 -2.77
C VAL A 145 5.12 5.68 -3.35
N SER A 146 5.87 5.34 -4.39
CA SER A 146 5.89 4.00 -4.98
C SER A 146 6.31 2.95 -3.97
N SER A 147 7.35 3.21 -3.16
CA SER A 147 7.77 2.31 -2.09
C SER A 147 6.68 2.14 -1.02
N SER A 148 6.02 3.22 -0.59
CA SER A 148 4.94 3.13 0.40
C SER A 148 3.72 2.40 -0.15
N VAL A 149 3.37 2.60 -1.42
CA VAL A 149 2.29 1.88 -2.11
C VAL A 149 2.63 0.39 -2.18
N LEU A 150 3.86 0.01 -2.52
CA LEU A 150 4.30 -1.38 -2.52
C LEU A 150 4.21 -2.02 -1.13
N ASN A 151 4.54 -1.28 -0.07
CA ASN A 151 4.38 -1.77 1.30
C ASN A 151 2.90 -2.01 1.67
N ILE A 152 2.01 -1.09 1.29
CA ILE A 152 0.56 -1.24 1.49
C ILE A 152 0.03 -2.46 0.71
N VAL A 153 0.43 -2.61 -0.56
CA VAL A 153 0.05 -3.77 -1.39
C VAL A 153 0.57 -5.08 -0.79
N GLY A 154 1.80 -5.07 -0.27
CA GLY A 154 2.37 -6.20 0.46
C GLY A 154 1.56 -6.54 1.72
N ALA A 155 1.17 -5.54 2.50
CA ALA A 155 0.33 -5.75 3.68
C ALA A 155 -1.07 -6.29 3.33
N LEU A 156 -1.68 -5.78 2.25
CA LEU A 156 -2.97 -6.28 1.74
C LEU A 156 -2.88 -7.73 1.22
N SER A 157 -1.71 -8.20 0.78
CA SER A 157 -1.55 -9.62 0.45
C SER A 157 -1.76 -10.55 1.65
N ALA A 158 -1.61 -10.05 2.89
CA ALA A 158 -1.95 -10.80 4.10
C ALA A 158 -3.46 -10.92 4.34
N GLU A 159 -4.29 -10.11 3.68
CA GLU A 159 -5.76 -10.19 3.75
C GLU A 159 -6.27 -11.53 3.21
N ASP A 160 -5.68 -12.01 2.10
CA ASP A 160 -6.04 -13.31 1.51
C ASP A 160 -5.76 -14.46 2.49
N LEU A 161 -4.61 -14.40 3.17
CA LEU A 161 -4.25 -15.35 4.23
C LEU A 161 -5.24 -15.27 5.41
N ILE A 162 -5.65 -14.07 5.82
CA ILE A 162 -6.66 -13.86 6.87
C ILE A 162 -8.00 -14.49 6.45
N ALA A 163 -8.45 -14.22 5.23
CA ALA A 163 -9.70 -14.74 4.70
C ALA A 163 -9.68 -16.28 4.65
N GLN A 164 -8.59 -16.87 4.16
CA GLN A 164 -8.40 -18.31 4.12
C GLN A 164 -8.46 -18.94 5.52
N ARG A 165 -7.76 -18.36 6.50
CA ARG A 165 -7.77 -18.88 7.88
C ARG A 165 -9.15 -18.75 8.54
N LEU A 166 -9.88 -17.69 8.23
CA LEU A 166 -11.26 -17.51 8.67
C LEU A 166 -12.18 -18.57 8.04
N GLU A 167 -11.99 -18.88 6.76
CA GLU A 167 -12.70 -19.97 6.07
C GLU A 167 -12.41 -21.33 6.71
N HIS A 168 -11.15 -21.66 7.02
CA HIS A 168 -10.81 -22.91 7.73
C HIS A 168 -11.53 -23.03 9.08
N THR A 169 -11.62 -21.92 9.81
CA THR A 169 -12.33 -21.84 11.10
C THR A 169 -13.83 -22.10 10.91
N ILE A 170 -14.44 -21.47 9.90
CA ILE A 170 -15.85 -21.67 9.56
C ILE A 170 -16.13 -23.12 9.15
N LEU A 171 -15.28 -23.72 8.30
CA LEU A 171 -15.42 -25.10 7.87
C LEU A 171 -15.29 -26.08 9.05
N SER A 172 -14.38 -25.81 9.98
CA SER A 172 -14.22 -26.59 11.21
C SER A 172 -15.47 -26.52 12.11
N LEU A 173 -16.05 -25.34 12.27
CA LEU A 173 -17.31 -25.15 13.00
C LEU A 173 -18.50 -25.85 12.31
N LYS A 174 -18.58 -25.79 10.97
CA LYS A 174 -19.60 -26.52 10.20
C LYS A 174 -19.45 -28.02 10.40
N SER A 175 -18.23 -28.55 10.35
CA SER A 175 -17.96 -29.98 10.60
C SER A 175 -18.40 -30.40 12.01
N LEU A 176 -18.07 -29.59 13.02
CA LEU A 176 -18.54 -29.79 14.38
C LEU A 176 -20.08 -29.79 14.45
N GLN A 177 -20.74 -28.80 13.84
CA GLN A 177 -22.20 -28.70 13.83
C GLN A 177 -22.85 -29.93 13.19
N THR A 178 -22.32 -30.39 12.05
CA THR A 178 -22.81 -31.60 11.37
C THR A 178 -22.62 -32.84 12.24
N GLY A 179 -21.44 -33.01 12.87
CA GLY A 179 -21.17 -34.14 13.75
C GLY A 179 -22.04 -34.15 15.01
N LEU A 180 -22.25 -32.99 15.63
CA LEU A 180 -23.16 -32.87 16.78
C LEU A 180 -24.61 -33.12 16.38
N SER A 181 -25.06 -32.58 15.26
CA SER A 181 -26.40 -32.85 14.72
C SER A 181 -26.62 -34.34 14.48
N PHE A 182 -25.61 -35.03 13.93
CA PHE A 182 -25.64 -36.48 13.71
C PHE A 182 -25.83 -37.26 15.02
N LEU A 183 -25.14 -36.86 16.09
CA LEU A 183 -25.25 -37.48 17.42
C LEU A 183 -26.60 -37.17 18.11
N LEU A 184 -27.18 -36.00 17.84
CA LEU A 184 -28.42 -35.55 18.49
C LEU A 184 -29.69 -36.14 17.88
N ILE A 185 -29.72 -36.41 16.56
CA ILE A 185 -30.93 -36.90 15.85
C ILE A 185 -31.45 -38.21 16.45
N ASP A 186 -30.56 -39.15 16.78
CA ASP A 186 -30.91 -40.46 17.38
C ASP A 186 -30.13 -40.67 18.67
N PHE A 187 -30.25 -39.72 19.61
CA PHE A 187 -29.45 -39.66 20.84
C PHE A 187 -29.40 -40.99 21.64
N SER A 188 -30.51 -41.73 21.68
CA SER A 188 -30.57 -43.02 22.40
C SER A 188 -29.75 -44.14 21.76
N GLU A 189 -29.54 -44.09 20.45
CA GLU A 189 -28.82 -45.12 19.69
C GLU A 189 -27.39 -44.69 19.32
N ARG A 190 -27.17 -43.39 19.06
CA ARG A 190 -25.90 -42.84 18.54
C ARG A 190 -24.99 -42.22 19.60
N CYS A 191 -25.48 -41.98 20.81
CA CYS A 191 -24.64 -41.50 21.91
C CYS A 191 -23.95 -42.66 22.66
N GLN A 192 -23.54 -43.69 21.92
CA GLN A 192 -22.64 -44.72 22.41
C GLN A 192 -21.19 -44.23 22.31
N GLU A 193 -20.35 -44.63 23.25
CA GLU A 193 -18.98 -44.14 23.35
C GLU A 193 -18.17 -44.32 22.04
N ASP A 194 -18.33 -45.45 21.36
CA ASP A 194 -17.64 -45.75 20.10
C ASP A 194 -18.08 -44.84 18.94
N GLU A 195 -19.36 -44.50 18.87
CA GLU A 195 -19.90 -43.58 17.87
C GLU A 195 -19.41 -42.16 18.13
N VAL A 196 -19.45 -41.72 19.38
CA VAL A 196 -18.94 -40.39 19.79
C VAL A 196 -17.46 -40.27 19.44
N LYS A 197 -16.63 -41.25 19.81
CA LYS A 197 -15.20 -41.28 19.44
C LYS A 197 -14.97 -41.25 17.94
N ARG A 198 -15.78 -41.98 17.16
CA ARG A 198 -15.68 -42.00 15.69
C ARG A 198 -16.01 -40.64 15.08
N VAL A 199 -17.10 -40.01 15.53
CA VAL A 199 -17.52 -38.68 15.05
C VAL A 199 -16.48 -37.64 15.43
N THR A 200 -16.03 -37.64 16.68
CA THR A 200 -14.98 -36.73 17.16
C THR A 200 -13.69 -36.86 16.34
N LYS A 201 -13.23 -38.09 16.06
CA LYS A 201 -12.05 -38.32 15.22
C LYS A 201 -12.27 -37.82 13.78
N SER A 202 -13.45 -38.05 13.21
CA SER A 202 -13.79 -37.55 11.87
C SER A 202 -13.72 -36.02 11.80
N ILE A 203 -14.25 -35.32 12.81
CA ILE A 203 -14.18 -33.86 12.92
C ILE A 203 -12.73 -33.41 13.00
N LEU A 204 -11.93 -34.02 13.88
CA LEU A 204 -10.52 -33.67 14.07
C LEU A 204 -9.69 -33.87 12.80
N THR A 205 -9.82 -35.02 12.13
CA THR A 205 -9.14 -35.30 10.86
C THR A 205 -9.61 -34.33 9.75
N TYR A 206 -10.90 -33.99 9.70
CA TYR A 206 -11.41 -33.02 8.73
C TYR A 206 -10.82 -31.63 8.97
N THR A 207 -10.88 -31.14 10.21
CA THR A 207 -10.30 -29.84 10.61
C THR A 207 -8.81 -29.77 10.30
N PHE A 208 -8.04 -30.81 10.66
CA PHE A 208 -6.60 -30.84 10.40
C PHE A 208 -6.27 -30.80 8.91
N ARG A 209 -7.07 -31.44 8.05
CA ARG A 209 -6.86 -31.44 6.59
C ARG A 209 -7.11 -30.09 5.94
N GLN A 210 -7.91 -29.22 6.55
CA GLN A 210 -8.15 -27.88 6.01
C GLN A 210 -6.94 -26.97 6.22
N TYR A 211 -6.12 -27.22 7.24
CA TYR A 211 -4.98 -26.37 7.54
C TYR A 211 -3.92 -26.42 6.46
N THR A 212 -3.63 -25.26 5.89
CA THR A 212 -2.60 -25.08 4.87
C THR A 212 -1.29 -24.60 5.49
N THR A 213 -1.33 -23.94 6.65
CA THR A 213 -0.14 -23.43 7.32
C THR A 213 0.39 -24.39 8.40
N GLU A 214 1.70 -24.41 8.59
CA GLU A 214 2.32 -25.21 9.66
C GLU A 214 1.97 -24.68 11.05
N GLU A 215 1.76 -23.38 11.21
CA GLU A 215 1.36 -22.81 12.50
C GLU A 215 -0.01 -23.33 12.97
N GLU A 216 -1.01 -23.41 12.08
CA GLU A 216 -2.32 -23.99 12.38
C GLU A 216 -2.18 -25.45 12.85
N LYS A 217 -1.34 -26.24 12.15
CA LYS A 217 -1.07 -27.63 12.52
C LYS A 217 -0.39 -27.76 13.87
N VAL A 218 0.57 -26.89 14.17
CA VAL A 218 1.26 -26.86 15.48
C VAL A 218 0.28 -26.52 16.60
N ARG A 219 -0.60 -25.52 16.41
CA ARG A 219 -1.64 -25.17 17.39
C ARG A 219 -2.60 -26.34 17.62
N PHE A 220 -3.02 -27.01 16.55
CA PHE A 220 -3.85 -28.21 16.63
C PHE A 220 -3.18 -29.33 17.43
N TRP A 221 -1.92 -29.67 17.11
CA TRP A 221 -1.19 -30.72 17.82
C TRP A 221 -0.88 -30.37 19.27
N THR A 222 -0.80 -29.09 19.63
CA THR A 222 -0.59 -28.65 21.01
C THR A 222 -1.81 -28.99 21.89
N ILE A 223 -3.01 -29.04 21.31
CA ILE A 223 -4.26 -29.27 22.03
C ILE A 223 -4.64 -30.75 22.00
N PHE A 224 -4.58 -31.37 20.83
CA PHE A 224 -5.08 -32.75 20.63
C PHE A 224 -3.96 -33.80 20.55
N GLY A 225 -2.70 -33.38 20.41
CA GLY A 225 -1.57 -34.28 20.19
C GLY A 225 -1.45 -34.77 18.75
N LYS A 226 -0.28 -35.32 18.39
CA LYS A 226 0.00 -35.80 17.02
C LYS A 226 -0.81 -37.03 16.60
N SER A 227 -1.35 -37.78 17.56
CA SER A 227 -2.12 -39.01 17.31
C SER A 227 -3.61 -38.76 17.06
N ALA A 228 -4.08 -37.51 17.16
CA ALA A 228 -5.49 -37.17 17.07
C ALA A 228 -6.00 -36.89 15.64
N ALA A 229 -5.09 -36.66 14.69
CA ALA A 229 -5.38 -36.42 13.29
C ALA A 229 -5.17 -37.67 12.42
#